data_AF-A0A9W8E546-F1
#
_entry.id   AF-A0A9W8E546-F1
#
_cell.length_a   1.000
_cell.length_b   1.000
_cell.length_c   1.000
_cell.angle_alpha   90.00
_cell.angle_beta   90.00
_cell.angle_gamma   90.00
#
_symmetry.space_group_name_H-M   'P 1'
#
loop_
_entity.id
_entity.type
_entity.pdbx_description
1 polymer ?
#
loop_
_entity_poly.entity_id
_entity_poly.type
_entity_poly.pdbx_seq_one_letter_code
_entity_poly.pdbx_strand_id
1 'polypeptide(L)'
;MVYPEEFVCEQPQVTFNVLSSRLRRATTLQLELADYFRERAQVEDIYIKQLHKLHRKTFLSDPAFLGQLEPVWAALHEEIYAVIQLHSDLIQEITNKIEKPLREFPFSNKEWCRLRS
;
A
#
# COMPACT_ATOMS: atom_id res chain seq x y z
N MET A 1 6.60 -25.43 -16.16
CA MET A 1 5.89 -25.10 -17.41
C MET A 1 6.76 -24.12 -18.19
N VAL A 2 7.34 -24.56 -19.29
CA VAL A 2 8.28 -23.78 -20.10
C VAL A 2 7.46 -23.09 -21.19
N TYR A 3 7.17 -21.81 -20.97
CA TYR A 3 6.36 -20.91 -21.82
C TYR A 3 6.55 -21.06 -23.35
N PRO A 4 7.75 -21.32 -23.89
CA PRO A 4 7.96 -21.52 -25.32
C PRO A 4 7.11 -22.62 -25.95
N GLU A 5 6.98 -23.79 -25.31
CA GLU A 5 6.44 -25.00 -25.95
C GLU A 5 4.92 -24.93 -26.19
N GLU A 6 4.21 -24.13 -25.41
CA GLU A 6 2.74 -23.96 -25.52
C GLU A 6 2.34 -22.93 -26.57
N PHE A 7 3.27 -22.07 -27.02
CA PHE A 7 3.00 -20.97 -27.93
C PHE A 7 3.67 -21.10 -29.31
N VAL A 8 4.36 -22.22 -29.58
CA VAL A 8 4.81 -22.60 -30.93
C VAL A 8 3.59 -23.00 -31.76
N CYS A 9 2.86 -22.00 -32.25
CA CYS A 9 1.74 -22.17 -33.16
C CYS A 9 2.18 -21.78 -34.57
N GLU A 10 1.56 -22.36 -35.60
CA GLU A 10 1.90 -22.14 -37.02
C GLU A 10 1.75 -20.68 -37.49
N GLN A 11 1.13 -19.82 -36.68
CA GLN A 11 0.88 -18.41 -36.99
C GLN A 11 1.59 -17.48 -35.98
N PRO A 12 2.85 -17.07 -36.27
CA PRO A 12 3.66 -16.24 -35.38
C PRO A 12 3.00 -14.91 -34.98
N GLN A 13 2.22 -14.32 -35.89
CA GLN A 13 1.53 -13.04 -35.65
C GLN A 13 0.42 -13.16 -34.61
N VAL A 14 -0.32 -14.28 -34.59
CA VAL A 14 -1.38 -14.53 -33.60
C VAL A 14 -0.77 -14.71 -32.21
N THR A 15 0.29 -15.54 -32.12
CA THR A 15 1.03 -15.74 -30.88
C THR A 15 1.58 -14.42 -30.33
N PHE A 16 2.19 -13.59 -31.18
CA PHE A 16 2.71 -12.28 -30.77
C PHE A 16 1.61 -11.37 -30.21
N ASN A 17 0.47 -11.27 -30.90
CA ASN A 17 -0.65 -10.44 -30.48
C ASN A 17 -1.23 -10.89 -29.12
N VAL A 18 -1.35 -12.20 -28.90
CA VAL A 18 -1.82 -12.76 -27.63
C VAL A 18 -0.85 -12.41 -26.49
N LEU A 19 0.45 -12.59 -26.70
CA LEU A 19 1.47 -12.25 -25.71
C LEU A 19 1.50 -10.75 -25.40
N SER A 20 1.47 -9.90 -26.45
CA SER A 20 1.45 -8.45 -26.29
C SER A 20 0.20 -7.97 -25.53
N SER A 21 -0.98 -8.54 -25.85
CA SER A 21 -2.22 -8.20 -25.13
C SER A 21 -2.17 -8.60 -23.66
N ARG A 22 -1.58 -9.76 -23.34
CA ARG A 22 -1.39 -10.23 -21.97
C ARG A 22 -0.45 -9.32 -21.18
N LEU A 23 0.65 -8.87 -21.79
CA LEU A 23 1.58 -7.93 -21.16
C LEU A 23 0.93 -6.57 -20.90
N ARG A 24 0.12 -6.06 -21.84
CA ARG A 24 -0.67 -4.84 -21.61
C ARG A 24 -1.63 -4.99 -20.43
N ARG A 25 -2.39 -6.09 -20.38
CA ARG A 25 -3.30 -6.39 -19.26
C ARG A 25 -2.57 -6.50 -17.93
N ALA A 26 -1.40 -7.13 -17.90
CA ALA A 26 -0.58 -7.22 -16.70
C ALA A 26 -0.10 -5.82 -16.24
N THR A 27 0.29 -4.94 -17.18
CA THR A 27 0.64 -3.55 -16.87
C THR A 27 -0.56 -2.81 -16.28
N THR A 28 -1.74 -2.94 -16.87
CA THR A 28 -2.98 -2.33 -16.36
C THR A 28 -3.27 -2.80 -14.94
N LEU A 29 -3.28 -4.11 -14.71
CA LEU A 29 -3.52 -4.69 -13.38
C LEU A 29 -2.51 -4.16 -12.34
N GLN A 30 -1.24 -4.04 -12.72
CA GLN A 30 -0.20 -3.55 -11.84
C GLN A 30 -0.41 -2.09 -11.43
N LEU A 31 -0.85 -1.24 -12.37
CA LEU A 31 -1.21 0.15 -12.08
C LEU A 31 -2.48 0.24 -11.23
N GLU A 32 -3.50 -0.58 -11.50
CA GLU A 32 -4.72 -0.66 -10.69
C GLU A 32 -4.40 -1.07 -9.24
N LEU A 33 -3.50 -2.04 -9.05
CA LEU A 33 -3.03 -2.42 -7.72
C LEU A 33 -2.25 -1.29 -7.04
N ALA A 34 -1.38 -0.58 -7.76
CA ALA A 34 -0.69 0.58 -7.21
C ALA A 34 -1.69 1.65 -6.74
N ASP A 35 -2.75 1.90 -7.53
CA ASP A 35 -3.81 2.83 -7.14
C ASP A 35 -4.59 2.36 -5.91
N TYR A 36 -4.91 1.06 -5.81
CA TYR A 36 -5.51 0.50 -4.61
C TYR A 36 -4.65 0.74 -3.35
N PHE A 37 -3.34 0.48 -3.42
CA PHE A 37 -2.45 0.69 -2.28
C PHE A 37 -2.25 2.16 -1.93
N ARG A 38 -2.27 3.05 -2.93
CA ARG A 38 -2.28 4.50 -2.70
C ARG A 38 -3.52 4.94 -1.92
N GLU A 39 -4.71 4.50 -2.34
CA GLU A 39 -5.95 4.78 -1.63
C GLU A 39 -5.95 4.18 -0.22
N ARG A 40 -5.44 2.94 -0.06
CA ARG A 40 -5.30 2.29 1.25
C ARG A 40 -4.42 3.09 2.20
N ALA A 41 -3.31 3.66 1.72
CA ALA A 41 -2.42 4.52 2.49
C ALA A 41 -3.09 5.85 2.87
N GLN A 42 -3.90 6.43 1.98
CA GLN A 42 -4.67 7.66 2.28
C GLN A 42 -5.74 7.43 3.36
N VAL A 43 -6.45 6.31 3.31
CA VAL A 43 -7.41 5.93 4.36
C VAL A 43 -6.71 5.83 5.71
N GLU A 44 -5.53 5.21 5.73
CA GLU A 44 -4.74 5.07 6.96
C GLU A 44 -4.22 6.43 7.47
N ASP A 45 -3.81 7.33 6.57
CA ASP A 45 -3.38 8.69 6.92
C ASP A 45 -4.52 9.48 7.58
N ILE A 46 -5.75 9.35 7.08
CA ILE A 46 -6.94 9.96 7.70
C ILE A 46 -7.17 9.36 9.10
N TYR A 47 -7.06 8.04 9.23
CA TYR A 47 -7.23 7.34 10.50
C TYR A 47 -6.24 7.85 11.57
N ILE A 48 -4.94 7.90 11.27
CA ILE A 48 -3.93 8.40 12.21
C ILE A 48 -4.13 9.87 12.56
N LYS A 49 -4.59 10.71 11.62
CA LYS A 49 -4.91 12.12 11.88
C LYS A 49 -6.04 12.27 12.89
N GLN A 50 -7.07 11.42 12.80
CA GLN A 50 -8.14 11.42 13.78
C GLN A 50 -7.68 10.89 15.14
N LEU A 51 -6.82 9.86 15.18
CA LEU A 51 -6.23 9.38 16.43
C LEU A 51 -5.33 10.44 17.09
N HIS A 52 -4.51 11.16 16.33
CA HIS A 52 -3.74 12.29 16.86
C HIS A 52 -4.63 13.38 17.46
N LYS A 53 -5.74 13.69 16.78
CA LYS A 53 -6.72 14.65 17.29
C LYS A 53 -7.37 14.16 18.58
N LEU A 54 -7.68 12.86 18.67
CA LEU A 54 -8.21 12.24 19.87
C LEU A 54 -7.19 12.29 21.02
N HIS A 55 -5.96 11.86 20.78
CA HIS A 55 -4.90 11.79 21.79
C HIS A 55 -4.54 13.18 22.36
N ARG A 56 -4.59 14.24 21.55
CA ARG A 56 -4.34 15.64 21.99
C ARG A 56 -5.52 16.26 22.73
N LYS A 57 -6.71 15.69 22.63
CA LYS A 57 -7.91 16.29 23.21
C LYS A 57 -7.93 16.05 24.71
N THR A 58 -7.91 17.12 25.48
CA THR A 58 -8.11 17.05 26.93
C THR A 58 -9.60 16.87 27.23
N PHE A 59 -9.97 15.68 27.70
CA PHE A 59 -11.35 15.38 28.11
C PHE A 59 -11.60 15.63 29.60
N LEU A 60 -10.53 15.68 30.38
CA LEU A 60 -10.57 15.84 31.83
C LEU A 60 -10.12 17.25 32.19
N SER A 61 -11.03 18.05 32.74
CA SER A 61 -10.71 19.43 33.15
C SER A 61 -9.76 19.49 34.35
N ASP A 62 -9.75 18.45 35.20
CA ASP A 62 -8.84 18.31 36.32
C ASP A 62 -8.39 16.84 36.47
N PRO A 63 -7.10 16.54 36.22
CA PRO A 63 -6.53 15.20 36.35
C PRO A 63 -6.62 14.61 37.76
N ALA A 64 -6.75 15.45 38.79
CA ALA A 64 -6.83 14.99 40.18
C ALA A 64 -8.07 14.14 40.46
N PHE A 65 -9.14 14.28 39.66
CA PHE A 65 -10.34 13.45 39.78
C PHE A 65 -10.14 11.99 39.38
N LEU A 66 -9.06 11.65 38.66
CA LEU A 66 -8.80 10.26 38.27
C LEU A 66 -8.41 9.39 39.45
N GLY A 67 -7.78 9.94 40.48
CA GLY A 67 -7.34 9.19 41.66
C GLY A 67 -6.57 7.91 41.26
N GLN A 68 -7.11 6.75 41.62
CA GLN A 68 -6.50 5.44 41.32
C GLN A 68 -6.56 5.03 39.83
N LEU A 69 -7.38 5.70 39.01
CA LEU A 69 -7.49 5.43 37.57
C LEU A 69 -6.42 6.14 36.74
N GLU A 70 -5.68 7.05 37.34
CA GLU A 70 -4.62 7.82 36.68
C GLU A 70 -3.59 6.96 35.93
N PRO A 71 -3.00 5.89 36.51
CA PRO A 71 -2.08 5.02 35.78
C PRO A 71 -2.74 4.28 34.61
N VAL A 72 -4.01 3.89 34.75
CA VAL A 72 -4.75 3.21 33.68
C VAL A 72 -5.04 4.17 32.52
N TRP A 73 -5.37 5.42 32.86
CA TRP A 73 -5.58 6.49 31.87
C TRP A 73 -4.29 6.84 31.12
N ALA A 74 -3.16 6.95 31.84
CA ALA A 74 -1.86 7.16 31.24
C ALA A 74 -1.48 6.02 30.28
N ALA A 75 -1.63 4.76 30.71
CA ALA A 75 -1.38 3.59 29.87
C ALA A 75 -2.25 3.59 28.61
N LEU A 76 -3.54 3.93 28.71
CA LEU A 76 -4.41 4.06 27.55
C LEU A 76 -3.90 5.11 26.55
N HIS A 77 -3.42 6.26 27.04
CA HIS A 77 -2.85 7.30 26.19
C HIS A 77 -1.57 6.83 25.48
N GLU A 78 -0.70 6.10 26.18
CA GLU A 78 0.51 5.50 25.62
C GLU A 78 0.18 4.48 24.53
N GLU A 79 -0.80 3.59 24.77
CA GLU A 79 -1.25 2.61 23.77
C GLU A 79 -1.82 3.28 22.51
N ILE A 80 -2.63 4.34 22.66
CA ILE A 80 -3.13 5.11 21.51
C ILE A 80 -1.95 5.72 20.73
N TYR A 81 -0.93 6.22 21.43
CA TYR A 81 0.26 6.74 20.78
C TYR A 81 1.06 5.66 20.05
N ALA A 82 1.20 4.47 20.64
CA ALA A 82 1.85 3.32 20.01
C ALA A 82 1.11 2.88 18.72
N VAL A 83 -0.22 2.80 18.75
CA VAL A 83 -1.05 2.53 17.57
C VAL A 83 -0.79 3.56 16.47
N ILE A 84 -0.75 4.86 16.81
CA ILE A 84 -0.43 5.91 15.83
C ILE A 84 0.93 5.68 15.16
N GLN A 85 1.96 5.30 15.93
CA GLN A 85 3.29 5.02 15.36
C GLN A 85 3.26 3.82 14.41
N LEU A 86 2.65 2.70 14.85
CA LEU A 86 2.53 1.49 14.03
C LEU A 86 1.82 1.75 12.69
N HIS A 87 0.73 2.50 12.72
CA HIS A 87 -0.01 2.85 11.49
C HIS A 87 0.75 3.87 10.62
N SER A 88 1.54 4.75 11.22
CA SER A 88 2.44 5.65 10.47
C SER A 88 3.52 4.88 9.73
N ASP A 89 4.14 3.88 10.38
CA ASP A 89 5.13 3.00 9.75
C ASP A 89 4.49 2.17 8.63
N LEU A 90 3.27 1.64 8.85
CA LEU A 90 2.52 0.91 7.84
C LEU A 90 2.28 1.75 6.57
N ILE A 91 1.94 3.04 6.70
CA ILE A 91 1.78 3.94 5.56
C ILE A 91 3.08 4.05 4.76
N GLN A 92 4.22 4.20 5.45
CA GLN A 92 5.53 4.29 4.80
C GLN A 92 5.88 2.99 4.08
N GLU A 93 5.61 1.85 4.71
CA GLU A 93 5.84 0.52 4.16
C GLU A 93 4.99 0.27 2.91
N ILE A 94 3.69 0.57 2.96
CA ILE A 94 2.80 0.47 1.79
C ILE A 94 3.29 1.37 0.66
N THR A 95 3.63 2.62 0.96
CA THR A 95 4.04 3.59 -0.06
C THR A 95 5.37 3.18 -0.71
N ASN A 96 6.37 2.86 0.10
CA ASN A 96 7.75 2.67 -0.37
C ASN A 96 8.02 1.25 -0.88
N LYS A 97 7.41 0.23 -0.28
CA LYS A 97 7.68 -1.17 -0.63
C LYS A 97 6.62 -1.81 -1.52
N ILE A 98 5.46 -1.18 -1.68
CA ILE A 98 4.37 -1.75 -2.49
C ILE A 98 3.98 -0.80 -3.61
N GLU A 99 3.45 0.39 -3.31
CA GLU A 99 2.88 1.30 -4.31
C GLU A 99 3.93 1.77 -5.32
N LYS A 100 5.06 2.33 -4.87
CA LYS A 100 6.13 2.79 -5.76
C LYS A 100 6.71 1.66 -6.61
N PRO A 101 7.09 0.49 -6.06
CA PRO A 101 7.59 -0.62 -6.88
C PRO A 101 6.57 -1.10 -7.92
N LEU A 102 5.28 -1.19 -7.58
CA LEU A 102 4.24 -1.56 -8.53
C LEU A 102 4.14 -0.53 -9.66
N ARG A 103 4.20 0.77 -9.35
CA ARG A 103 4.10 1.84 -10.35
C ARG A 103 5.33 1.93 -11.26
N GLU A 104 6.52 1.69 -10.70
CA GLU A 104 7.80 1.81 -11.42
C GLU A 104 8.15 0.57 -12.24
N PHE A 105 7.64 -0.61 -11.86
CA PHE A 105 7.96 -1.88 -12.51
C PHE A 105 7.80 -1.87 -14.05
N PRO A 106 6.71 -1.34 -14.63
CA PRO A 106 6.53 -1.30 -16.08
C PRO A 106 7.56 -0.43 -16.82
N PHE A 107 8.27 0.46 -16.12
CA PHE A 107 9.24 1.40 -16.69
C PHE A 107 10.69 1.01 -16.37
N SER A 108 10.92 0.38 -15.22
CA SER A 108 12.26 -0.01 -14.73
C SER A 108 12.74 -1.34 -15.33
N ASN A 109 11.82 -2.25 -15.65
CA ASN A 109 12.19 -3.56 -16.17
C ASN A 109 12.59 -3.49 -17.65
N LYS A 110 13.89 -3.63 -17.92
CA LYS A 110 14.48 -3.60 -19.28
C LYS A 110 13.85 -4.63 -20.22
N GLU A 111 13.50 -5.82 -19.73
CA GLU A 111 12.84 -6.86 -20.53
C GLU A 111 11.40 -6.46 -20.87
N TRP A 112 10.69 -5.82 -19.93
CA TRP A 112 9.34 -5.30 -20.16
C TRP A 112 9.31 -4.18 -21.20
N CYS A 113 10.27 -3.26 -21.11
CA CYS A 113 10.43 -2.17 -22.09
C CYS A 113 10.75 -2.71 -23.49
N ARG A 114 11.59 -3.75 -23.60
CA ARG A 114 11.92 -4.43 -24.87
C ARG A 114 10.72 -5.13 -25.51
N LEU A 115 9.80 -5.66 -24.71
CA LEU A 115 8.59 -6.33 -25.21
C LEU A 115 7.48 -5.36 -25.64
N ARG A 116 7.64 -4.05 -25.37
CA ARG A 116 6.67 -3.01 -25.71
C ARG A 116 6.99 -2.27 -27.03
N SER A 117 8.26 -2.29 -27.47
CA SER A 117 8.72 -1.74 -28.76
C SER A 117 8.42 -2.68 -29.91
#